data_AF-A0A6J7TE00-F1
#
_entry.id   AF-A0A6J7TE00-F1
#
_cell.length_a   1.000
_cell.length_b   1.000
_cell.length_c   1.000
_cell.angle_alpha   90.00
_cell.angle_beta   90.00
_cell.angle_gamma   90.00
#
_symmetry.space_group_name_H-M   'P 1'
#
loop_
_entity.id
_entity.type
_entity.pdbx_description
1 polymer ?
#
loop_
_entity_poly.entity_id
_entity_poly.type
_entity_poly.pdbx_seq_one_letter_code
_entity_poly.pdbx_strand_id
1 'polypeptide(L)'
;MPLTDPQRLYRDPYGKPELLLAVTRFEILCGFRPVEESAADLEACGGDEIADNLRLLGPAATVAWLLGSRPPIELDHPLYERLAADFPGDPGALVALLLHHVVLEPGEALFLYAGLLHVYLQGVGVEVMGASDNVMRGGLTLKHVDVTELVTVLNPTPSTPEVLAPTPTGWYPVPTDAFAVQGLAGPDRWVTTGPEIIVRLSGGGDTGAWYAEPGSVVEWTGGLGCRVTAVL
;
A
#
# COMPACT_ATOMS: atom_id res chain seq x y z
N MET A 1 8.27 -14.50 -22.37
CA MET A 1 9.21 -13.55 -21.72
C MET A 1 9.93 -14.27 -20.56
N PRO A 2 11.27 -14.26 -20.49
CA PRO A 2 12.04 -14.91 -19.41
C PRO A 2 11.70 -14.39 -18.01
N LEU A 3 11.95 -15.17 -16.93
CA LEU A 3 11.68 -14.74 -15.54
C LEU A 3 12.51 -13.53 -15.10
N THR A 4 13.71 -13.40 -15.67
CA THR A 4 14.66 -12.32 -15.36
C THR A 4 14.44 -11.05 -16.18
N ASP A 5 13.44 -11.04 -17.07
CA ASP A 5 13.18 -9.90 -17.93
C ASP A 5 12.66 -8.72 -17.08
N PRO A 6 13.30 -7.54 -17.11
CA PRO A 6 12.87 -6.39 -16.33
C PRO A 6 11.50 -5.84 -16.77
N GLN A 7 11.02 -6.19 -17.97
CA GLN A 7 9.69 -5.84 -18.47
C GLN A 7 8.63 -6.90 -18.14
N ARG A 8 9.01 -8.00 -17.45
CA ARG A 8 8.07 -9.01 -17.02
C ARG A 8 7.18 -8.53 -15.87
N LEU A 9 5.88 -8.46 -16.17
CA LEU A 9 4.85 -8.03 -15.26
C LEU A 9 4.49 -9.10 -14.22
N TYR A 10 4.31 -10.35 -14.67
CA TYR A 10 3.94 -11.48 -13.82
C TYR A 10 5.11 -12.43 -13.60
N ARG A 11 5.69 -12.44 -12.41
CA ARG A 11 6.83 -13.30 -12.02
C ARG A 11 6.38 -14.63 -11.43
N ASP A 12 5.17 -14.69 -10.89
CA ASP A 12 4.58 -15.86 -10.25
C ASP A 12 3.04 -15.89 -10.45
N PRO A 13 2.36 -17.02 -10.18
CA PRO A 13 0.92 -17.15 -10.37
C PRO A 13 0.10 -16.69 -9.15
N TYR A 14 0.71 -16.06 -8.15
CA TYR A 14 0.06 -15.76 -6.88
C TYR A 14 -0.46 -14.32 -6.83
N GLY A 15 -1.51 -14.13 -6.03
CA GLY A 15 -1.87 -12.79 -5.57
C GLY A 15 -0.84 -12.30 -4.54
N LYS A 16 -0.88 -10.99 -4.27
CA LYS A 16 -0.01 -10.32 -3.32
C LYS A 16 -0.85 -9.56 -2.30
N PRO A 17 -1.48 -10.24 -1.33
CA PRO A 17 -2.12 -9.56 -0.21
C PRO A 17 -1.03 -8.86 0.61
N GLU A 18 -1.26 -7.61 0.99
CA GLU A 18 -0.27 -6.83 1.74
C GLU A 18 -0.92 -6.19 2.96
N LEU A 19 -0.20 -6.18 4.08
CA LEU A 19 -0.53 -5.39 5.26
C LEU A 19 0.62 -4.42 5.52
N LEU A 20 0.31 -3.13 5.60
CA LEU A 20 1.21 -2.12 6.12
C LEU A 20 0.85 -1.82 7.58
N LEU A 21 1.75 -2.11 8.51
CA LEU A 21 1.63 -1.75 9.93
C LEU A 21 2.52 -0.53 10.22
N ALA A 22 1.93 0.58 10.66
CA ALA A 22 2.66 1.81 10.95
C ALA A 22 3.49 1.70 12.24
N VAL A 23 4.77 2.06 12.16
CA VAL A 23 5.71 2.14 13.30
C VAL A 23 5.86 3.59 13.77
N THR A 24 5.92 4.50 12.81
CA THR A 24 5.77 5.95 13.02
C THR A 24 4.47 6.41 12.39
N ARG A 25 4.12 7.70 12.52
CA ARG A 25 3.12 8.31 11.63
C ARG A 25 3.51 8.01 10.18
N PHE A 26 2.58 7.47 9.40
CA PHE A 26 2.82 6.98 8.05
C PHE A 26 1.79 7.54 7.06
N GLU A 27 2.24 8.20 6.01
CA GLU A 27 1.42 8.73 4.92
C GLU A 27 1.40 7.76 3.73
N ILE A 28 0.21 7.39 3.30
CA ILE A 28 -0.04 6.54 2.13
C ILE A 28 -1.18 7.14 1.30
N LEU A 29 -1.09 7.00 -0.02
CA LEU A 29 -2.24 7.18 -0.91
C LEU A 29 -2.73 5.80 -1.34
N CYS A 30 -4.02 5.52 -1.26
CA CYS A 30 -4.53 4.19 -1.61
C CYS A 30 -6.03 4.20 -1.92
N GLY A 31 -6.43 3.47 -2.97
CA GLY A 31 -7.84 3.31 -3.36
C GLY A 31 -8.47 4.58 -3.91
N PHE A 32 -9.37 4.44 -4.88
CA PHE A 32 -10.00 5.61 -5.49
C PHE A 32 -10.94 6.31 -4.52
N ARG A 33 -10.82 7.64 -4.49
CA ARG A 33 -11.78 8.53 -3.84
C ARG A 33 -13.11 8.55 -4.59
N PRO A 34 -14.21 9.00 -3.95
CA PRO A 34 -15.45 9.26 -4.66
C PRO A 34 -15.22 10.17 -5.88
N VAL A 35 -15.86 9.83 -7.00
CA VAL A 35 -15.68 10.51 -8.29
C VAL A 35 -15.96 12.01 -8.16
N GLU A 36 -17.09 12.37 -7.56
CA GLU A 36 -17.48 13.79 -7.46
C GLU A 36 -16.58 14.60 -6.53
N GLU A 37 -16.11 14.02 -5.43
CA GLU A 37 -15.17 14.70 -4.53
C GLU A 37 -13.82 14.95 -5.22
N SER A 38 -13.33 13.94 -5.94
CA SER A 38 -12.08 14.05 -6.70
C SER A 38 -12.19 15.09 -7.82
N ALA A 39 -13.31 15.08 -8.54
CA ALA A 39 -13.56 16.01 -9.63
C ALA A 39 -13.65 17.46 -9.14
N ALA A 40 -14.36 17.70 -8.03
CA ALA A 40 -14.45 19.04 -7.44
C ALA A 40 -13.09 19.58 -6.97
N ASP A 41 -12.26 18.74 -6.35
CA ASP A 41 -10.90 19.13 -5.94
C ASP A 41 -10.00 19.42 -7.16
N LEU A 42 -10.14 18.64 -8.23
CA LEU A 42 -9.40 18.88 -9.47
C LEU A 42 -9.78 20.21 -10.11
N GLU A 43 -11.08 20.52 -10.21
CA GLU A 43 -11.58 21.81 -10.73
C GLU A 43 -11.03 23.00 -9.94
N ALA A 44 -10.96 22.87 -8.61
CA ALA A 44 -10.42 23.91 -7.75
C ALA A 44 -8.93 24.23 -8.03
N CYS A 45 -8.20 23.31 -8.66
CA CYS A 45 -6.77 23.41 -8.94
C CYS A 45 -6.44 23.49 -10.45
N GLY A 46 -7.43 23.76 -11.30
CA GLY A 46 -7.26 23.89 -12.77
C GLY A 46 -7.24 22.56 -13.54
N GLY A 47 -7.75 21.49 -12.93
CA GLY A 47 -7.82 20.13 -13.49
C GLY A 47 -9.15 19.80 -14.17
N ASP A 48 -9.84 20.78 -14.76
CA ASP A 48 -11.20 20.62 -15.33
C ASP A 48 -11.30 19.45 -16.32
N GLU A 49 -10.32 19.29 -17.22
CA GLU A 49 -10.31 18.19 -18.19
C GLU A 49 -10.19 16.82 -17.51
N ILE A 50 -9.46 16.74 -16.39
CA ILE A 50 -9.33 15.51 -15.60
C ILE A 50 -10.65 15.21 -14.88
N ALA A 51 -11.28 16.24 -14.31
CA ALA A 51 -12.57 16.14 -13.66
C ALA A 51 -13.67 15.66 -14.63
N ASP A 52 -13.72 16.24 -15.83
CA ASP A 52 -14.65 15.84 -16.89
C ASP A 52 -14.45 14.38 -17.31
N ASN A 53 -13.20 13.96 -17.53
CA ASN A 53 -12.89 12.58 -17.85
C ASN A 53 -13.26 11.63 -16.71
N LEU A 54 -13.03 12.04 -15.45
CA LEU A 54 -13.37 11.21 -14.30
C LEU A 54 -14.89 10.98 -14.19
N ARG A 55 -15.70 12.01 -14.41
CA ARG A 55 -17.17 11.89 -14.41
C ARG A 55 -17.70 11.11 -15.60
N LEU A 56 -17.11 11.32 -16.78
CA LEU A 56 -17.59 10.72 -18.03
C LEU A 56 -17.15 9.26 -18.20
N LEU A 57 -15.89 8.97 -17.89
CA LEU A 57 -15.23 7.70 -18.20
C LEU A 57 -14.99 6.83 -16.96
N GLY A 58 -15.02 7.43 -15.77
CA GLY A 58 -14.71 6.75 -14.51
C GLY A 58 -13.20 6.60 -14.24
N PRO A 59 -12.83 6.06 -13.06
CA PRO A 59 -11.44 6.07 -12.59
C PRO A 59 -10.45 5.32 -13.48
N ALA A 60 -10.74 4.08 -13.87
CA ALA A 60 -9.80 3.28 -14.68
C ALA A 60 -9.49 3.92 -16.04
N ALA A 61 -10.51 4.36 -16.77
CA ALA A 61 -10.33 5.00 -18.07
C ALA A 61 -9.63 6.36 -17.94
N THR A 62 -9.89 7.10 -16.86
CA THR A 62 -9.15 8.34 -16.56
C THR A 62 -7.69 8.06 -16.27
N VAL A 63 -7.35 7.03 -15.48
CA VAL A 63 -5.95 6.61 -15.26
C VAL A 63 -5.28 6.22 -16.58
N ALA A 64 -5.95 5.45 -17.44
CA ALA A 64 -5.42 5.08 -18.74
C ALA A 64 -5.13 6.31 -19.61
N TRP A 65 -6.06 7.27 -19.61
CA TRP A 65 -5.90 8.54 -20.31
C TRP A 65 -4.77 9.40 -19.71
N LEU A 66 -4.65 9.45 -18.38
CA LEU A 66 -3.60 10.20 -17.68
C LEU A 66 -2.21 9.67 -18.03
N LEU A 67 -2.05 8.35 -18.01
CA LEU A 67 -0.78 7.64 -18.27
C LEU A 67 -0.46 7.48 -19.77
N GLY A 68 -1.36 7.91 -20.65
CA GLY A 68 -1.13 7.93 -22.09
C GLY A 68 -0.12 9.00 -22.52
N SER A 69 0.23 9.01 -23.81
CA SER A 69 1.12 10.03 -24.37
C SER A 69 0.41 11.37 -24.56
N ARG A 70 0.71 12.35 -23.70
CA ARG A 70 0.15 13.71 -23.75
C ARG A 70 1.10 14.74 -23.15
N PRO A 71 0.90 16.05 -23.39
CA PRO A 71 1.65 17.10 -22.71
C PRO A 71 1.49 17.01 -21.17
N PRO A 72 2.51 17.41 -20.39
CA PRO A 72 2.37 17.53 -18.95
C PRO A 72 1.20 18.45 -18.58
N ILE A 73 0.42 18.04 -17.59
CA ILE A 73 -0.61 18.86 -16.95
C ILE A 73 -0.08 19.23 -15.58
N GLU A 74 0.02 20.53 -15.32
CA GLU A 74 0.43 21.11 -14.05
C GLU A 74 -0.80 21.60 -13.30
N LEU A 75 -0.87 21.33 -12.00
CA LEU A 75 -1.97 21.74 -11.14
C LEU A 75 -1.46 22.56 -9.96
N ASP A 76 -2.22 23.57 -9.55
CA ASP A 76 -1.97 24.32 -8.31
C ASP A 76 -2.52 23.51 -7.12
N HIS A 77 -1.85 22.41 -6.79
CA HIS A 77 -2.27 21.49 -5.72
C HIS A 77 -1.05 21.06 -4.88
N PRO A 78 -1.05 21.23 -3.54
CA PRO A 78 0.13 20.96 -2.72
C PRO A 78 0.68 19.53 -2.81
N LEU A 79 -0.20 18.53 -2.90
CA LEU A 79 0.24 17.14 -3.12
C LEU A 79 0.86 16.94 -4.50
N TYR A 80 0.32 17.61 -5.52
CA TYR A 80 0.85 17.51 -6.88
C TYR A 80 2.25 18.13 -6.93
N GLU A 81 2.42 19.35 -6.40
CA GLU A 81 3.71 20.02 -6.33
C GLU A 81 4.75 19.19 -5.58
N ARG A 82 4.36 18.58 -4.45
CA ARG A 82 5.22 17.67 -3.68
C ARG A 82 5.68 16.48 -4.53
N LEU A 83 4.77 15.81 -5.22
CA LEU A 83 5.09 14.64 -6.04
C LEU A 83 5.85 15.01 -7.32
N ALA A 84 5.53 16.13 -7.95
CA ALA A 84 6.19 16.64 -9.14
C ALA A 84 7.62 17.12 -8.85
N ALA A 85 7.94 17.52 -7.61
CA ALA A 85 9.31 17.82 -7.21
C ALA A 85 10.22 16.57 -7.26
N ASP A 86 9.70 15.41 -6.86
CA ASP A 86 10.42 14.13 -6.88
C ASP A 86 10.35 13.43 -8.25
N PHE A 87 9.22 13.57 -8.95
CA PHE A 87 8.94 12.98 -10.26
C PHE A 87 8.44 14.02 -11.28
N PRO A 88 9.31 14.92 -11.76
CA PRO A 88 8.91 16.02 -12.64
C PRO A 88 8.25 15.52 -13.95
N GLY A 89 7.03 16.00 -14.21
CA GLY A 89 6.25 15.66 -15.41
C GLY A 89 5.70 14.22 -15.45
N ASP A 90 5.84 13.43 -14.38
CA ASP A 90 5.27 12.07 -14.31
C ASP A 90 3.75 12.15 -14.10
N PRO A 91 2.92 11.57 -15.00
CA PRO A 91 1.46 11.62 -14.88
C PRO A 91 0.92 10.87 -13.66
N GLY A 92 1.73 10.02 -13.02
CA GLY A 92 1.43 9.37 -11.75
C GLY A 92 1.14 10.36 -10.62
N ALA A 93 1.69 11.57 -10.67
CA ALA A 93 1.36 12.62 -9.71
C ALA A 93 -0.12 13.04 -9.79
N LEU A 94 -0.70 13.02 -11.00
CA LEU A 94 -2.12 13.31 -11.23
C LEU A 94 -3.00 12.12 -10.84
N VAL A 95 -2.56 10.89 -11.17
CA VAL A 95 -3.23 9.65 -10.75
C VAL A 95 -3.33 9.59 -9.22
N ALA A 96 -2.27 9.99 -8.52
CA ALA A 96 -2.20 10.02 -7.07
C ALA A 96 -3.26 10.92 -6.42
N LEU A 97 -3.69 11.99 -7.08
CA LEU A 97 -4.76 12.88 -6.59
C LEU A 97 -6.14 12.21 -6.57
N LEU A 98 -6.32 11.15 -7.37
CA LEU A 98 -7.55 10.36 -7.40
C LEU A 98 -7.65 9.38 -6.22
N LEU A 99 -6.57 9.24 -5.43
CA LEU A 99 -6.47 8.25 -4.36
C LEU A 99 -6.72 8.89 -2.98
N HIS A 100 -7.24 8.11 -2.02
CA HIS A 100 -7.40 8.60 -0.66
C HIS A 100 -6.05 8.86 -0.01
N HIS A 101 -5.85 10.04 0.56
CA HIS A 101 -4.72 10.31 1.46
C HIS A 101 -5.05 9.82 2.86
N VAL A 102 -4.42 8.71 3.24
CA VAL A 102 -4.57 8.08 4.54
C VAL A 102 -3.32 8.36 5.35
N VAL A 103 -3.53 8.73 6.61
CA VAL A 103 -2.42 8.87 7.56
C VAL A 103 -2.66 7.94 8.73
N LEU A 104 -1.74 7.00 8.90
CA LEU A 104 -1.75 6.01 9.96
C LEU A 104 -0.95 6.52 11.16
N GLU A 105 -1.50 6.37 12.36
CA GLU A 105 -0.78 6.52 13.62
C GLU A 105 0.01 5.25 13.97
N PRO A 106 1.05 5.33 14.82
CA PRO A 106 1.78 4.15 15.27
C PRO A 106 0.87 3.07 15.86
N GLY A 107 0.95 1.85 15.33
CA GLY A 107 0.11 0.72 15.71
C GLY A 107 -1.20 0.59 14.93
N GLU A 108 -1.52 1.54 14.04
CA GLU A 108 -2.56 1.35 13.03
C GLU A 108 -2.00 0.61 11.83
N ALA A 109 -2.86 -0.14 11.15
CA ALA A 109 -2.48 -0.89 9.96
C ALA A 109 -3.48 -0.68 8.83
N LEU A 110 -3.05 -0.98 7.61
CA LEU A 110 -3.88 -0.94 6.43
C LEU A 110 -3.66 -2.21 5.61
N PHE A 111 -4.75 -2.86 5.24
CA PHE A 111 -4.70 -3.99 4.31
C PHE A 111 -4.90 -3.51 2.88
N LEU A 112 -3.99 -3.89 1.99
CA LEU A 112 -4.00 -3.52 0.58
C LEU A 112 -4.50 -4.72 -0.23
N TYR A 113 -5.70 -4.55 -0.79
CA TYR A 113 -6.32 -5.56 -1.63
C TYR A 113 -5.69 -5.59 -3.03
N ALA A 114 -5.78 -6.76 -3.68
CA ALA A 114 -5.40 -6.89 -5.08
C ALA A 114 -6.17 -5.90 -5.96
N GLY A 115 -5.47 -5.31 -6.93
CA GLY A 115 -6.05 -4.32 -7.85
C GLY A 115 -6.24 -2.92 -7.23
N LEU A 116 -5.88 -2.70 -5.97
CA LEU A 116 -5.92 -1.37 -5.35
C LEU A 116 -4.64 -0.60 -5.67
N LEU A 117 -4.77 0.53 -6.40
CA LEU A 117 -3.64 1.46 -6.56
C LEU A 117 -3.27 2.07 -5.21
N HIS A 118 -1.97 2.09 -4.93
CA HIS A 118 -1.44 2.69 -3.72
C HIS A 118 0.01 3.18 -3.92
N VAL A 119 0.43 4.13 -3.09
CA VAL A 119 1.80 4.62 -3.01
C VAL A 119 2.13 5.06 -1.59
N TYR A 120 3.26 4.58 -1.07
CA TYR A 120 3.80 5.01 0.22
C TYR A 120 4.52 6.34 0.04
N LEU A 121 4.17 7.33 0.85
CA LEU A 121 4.75 8.68 0.74
C LEU A 121 5.84 8.91 1.79
N GLN A 122 5.54 8.70 3.06
CA GLN A 122 6.46 9.05 4.15
C GLN A 122 6.16 8.26 5.42
N GLY A 123 7.19 7.73 6.08
CA GLY A 123 7.09 7.08 7.39
C GLY A 123 7.91 5.80 7.48
N VAL A 124 7.82 5.13 8.63
CA VAL A 124 8.38 3.80 8.85
C VAL A 124 7.25 2.84 9.19
N GLY A 125 7.20 1.71 8.49
CA GLY A 125 6.18 0.68 8.66
C GLY A 125 6.79 -0.73 8.53
N VAL A 126 6.09 -1.72 9.06
CA VAL A 126 6.34 -3.13 8.77
C VAL A 126 5.37 -3.53 7.66
N GLU A 127 5.91 -3.90 6.50
CA GLU A 127 5.14 -4.44 5.40
C GLU A 127 5.18 -5.96 5.44
N VAL A 128 4.02 -6.59 5.43
CA VAL A 128 3.85 -8.04 5.37
C VAL A 128 3.11 -8.36 4.09
N MET A 129 3.63 -9.29 3.30
CA MET A 129 3.03 -9.65 2.03
C MET A 129 3.06 -11.15 1.77
N GLY A 130 2.11 -11.60 0.96
CA GLY A 130 2.19 -12.92 0.35
C GLY A 130 3.48 -13.06 -0.48
N ALA A 131 3.95 -14.29 -0.66
CA ALA A 131 5.17 -14.59 -1.41
C ALA A 131 4.96 -14.43 -2.93
N SER A 132 4.85 -13.18 -3.39
CA SER A 132 4.70 -12.78 -4.80
C SER A 132 5.55 -11.56 -5.10
N ASP A 133 6.11 -11.51 -6.30
CA ASP A 133 6.87 -10.36 -6.83
C ASP A 133 6.16 -9.73 -8.05
N ASN A 134 4.84 -9.96 -8.16
CA ASN A 134 3.99 -9.30 -9.14
C ASN A 134 3.77 -7.83 -8.75
N VAL A 135 4.23 -6.90 -9.59
CA VAL A 135 4.06 -5.45 -9.36
C VAL A 135 3.67 -4.77 -10.67
N MET A 136 2.44 -4.25 -10.71
CA MET A 136 1.97 -3.33 -11.75
C MET A 136 2.20 -1.90 -11.27
N ARG A 137 2.79 -1.06 -12.13
CA ARG A 137 3.10 0.34 -11.80
C ARG A 137 2.01 1.25 -12.33
N GLY A 138 1.63 2.25 -11.54
CA GLY A 138 0.62 3.27 -11.89
C GLY A 138 1.18 4.68 -12.12
N GLY A 139 2.50 4.81 -12.31
CA GLY A 139 3.22 6.09 -12.40
C GLY A 139 4.20 6.29 -11.23
N LEU A 140 4.70 7.52 -11.07
CA LEU A 140 5.73 7.92 -10.10
C LEU A 140 6.96 7.02 -10.20
N THR A 141 7.44 6.81 -11.43
CA THR A 141 8.48 5.83 -11.70
C THR A 141 9.22 6.10 -13.00
N LEU A 142 10.53 5.83 -12.99
CA LEU A 142 11.35 5.82 -14.21
C LEU A 142 11.28 4.47 -14.96
N LYS A 143 10.58 3.47 -14.40
CA LYS A 143 10.46 2.13 -14.98
C LYS A 143 9.30 2.09 -15.97
N HIS A 144 9.28 1.04 -16.79
CA HIS A 144 8.17 0.80 -17.71
C HIS A 144 6.83 0.66 -16.96
N VAL A 145 5.80 1.31 -17.51
CA VAL A 145 4.40 1.23 -17.09
C VAL A 145 3.62 0.60 -18.25
N ASP A 146 3.06 -0.59 -18.02
CA ASP A 146 2.14 -1.22 -18.97
C ASP A 146 0.71 -0.77 -18.64
N VAL A 147 0.26 0.29 -19.32
CA VAL A 147 -1.05 0.90 -19.07
C VAL A 147 -2.19 -0.04 -19.44
N THR A 148 -2.03 -0.83 -20.51
CA THR A 148 -3.05 -1.77 -20.98
C THR A 148 -3.31 -2.84 -19.92
N GLU A 149 -2.23 -3.44 -19.40
CA GLU A 149 -2.34 -4.48 -18.38
C GLU A 149 -2.79 -3.91 -17.04
N LEU A 150 -2.28 -2.73 -16.65
CA LEU A 150 -2.68 -2.05 -15.41
C LEU A 150 -4.21 -1.92 -15.32
N VAL A 151 -4.84 -1.39 -16.37
CA VAL A 151 -6.29 -1.16 -16.42
C VAL A 151 -7.08 -2.47 -16.34
N THR A 152 -6.50 -3.59 -16.79
CA THR A 152 -7.15 -4.91 -16.77
C THR A 152 -7.24 -5.48 -15.35
N VAL A 153 -6.28 -5.17 -14.47
CA VAL A 153 -6.24 -5.69 -13.09
C VAL A 153 -6.65 -4.69 -12.01
N LEU A 154 -6.78 -3.43 -12.38
CA LEU A 154 -7.20 -2.35 -11.50
C LEU A 154 -8.64 -2.56 -11.02
N ASN A 155 -8.90 -2.38 -9.73
CA ASN A 155 -10.25 -2.20 -9.22
C ASN A 155 -10.63 -0.71 -9.35
N PRO A 156 -11.54 -0.34 -10.29
CA PRO A 156 -11.89 1.06 -10.51
C PRO A 156 -12.92 1.60 -9.52
N THR A 157 -13.43 0.76 -8.60
CA THR A 157 -14.53 1.13 -7.72
C THR A 157 -14.01 1.99 -6.58
N PRO A 158 -14.52 3.23 -6.40
CA PRO A 158 -14.20 4.01 -5.21
C PRO A 158 -14.57 3.27 -3.94
N SER A 159 -13.65 3.24 -2.99
CA SER A 159 -13.86 2.63 -1.68
C SER A 159 -13.00 3.32 -0.63
N THR A 160 -13.60 3.59 0.52
CA THR A 160 -12.89 4.15 1.67
C THR A 160 -11.94 3.09 2.24
N PRO A 161 -10.62 3.37 2.34
CA PRO A 161 -9.69 2.45 2.96
C PRO A 161 -10.02 2.27 4.45
N GLU A 162 -10.05 1.02 4.92
CA GLU A 162 -10.33 0.69 6.32
C GLU A 162 -9.03 0.63 7.12
N VAL A 163 -8.83 1.61 8.02
CA VAL A 163 -7.72 1.58 8.98
C VAL A 163 -8.02 0.52 10.05
N LEU A 164 -7.12 -0.45 10.16
CA LEU A 164 -7.24 -1.57 11.08
C LEU A 164 -6.55 -1.24 12.40
N ALA A 165 -7.27 -1.48 13.49
CA ALA A 165 -6.71 -1.53 14.83
C ALA A 165 -6.56 -2.99 15.29
N PRO A 166 -5.58 -3.29 16.16
CA PRO A 166 -5.50 -4.62 16.74
C PRO A 166 -6.70 -4.88 17.67
N THR A 167 -7.14 -6.13 17.71
CA THR A 167 -8.09 -6.64 18.72
C THR A 167 -7.51 -6.49 20.14
N PRO A 168 -8.31 -6.67 21.21
CA PRO A 168 -7.79 -6.61 22.59
C PRO A 168 -6.67 -7.61 22.91
N THR A 169 -6.56 -8.68 22.12
CA THR A 169 -5.47 -9.67 22.21
C THR A 169 -4.31 -9.36 21.25
N GLY A 170 -4.32 -8.21 20.57
CA GLY A 170 -3.23 -7.73 19.71
C GLY A 170 -3.32 -8.14 18.24
N TRP A 171 -4.29 -8.97 17.84
CA TRP A 171 -4.38 -9.46 16.45
C TRP A 171 -4.99 -8.44 15.50
N TYR A 172 -4.40 -8.26 14.32
CA TYR A 172 -4.98 -7.47 13.24
C TYR A 172 -5.92 -8.33 12.39
N PRO A 173 -7.16 -7.90 12.12
CA PRO A 173 -8.13 -8.65 11.33
C PRO A 173 -7.80 -8.53 9.83
N VAL A 174 -6.83 -9.31 9.35
CA VAL A 174 -6.46 -9.33 7.93
C VAL A 174 -7.32 -10.32 7.13
N PRO A 175 -7.90 -9.93 5.99
CA PRO A 175 -8.76 -10.79 5.17
C PRO A 175 -7.91 -11.65 4.22
N THR A 176 -6.94 -12.38 4.76
CA THR A 176 -6.08 -13.30 4.01
C THR A 176 -5.74 -14.54 4.83
N ASP A 177 -5.51 -15.64 4.14
CA ASP A 177 -4.99 -16.89 4.67
C ASP A 177 -3.48 -17.06 4.42
N ALA A 178 -2.78 -16.05 3.90
CA ALA A 178 -1.34 -16.13 3.66
C ALA A 178 -0.51 -15.89 4.94
N PHE A 179 -1.00 -15.05 5.84
CA PHE A 179 -0.31 -14.68 7.07
C PHE A 179 -1.28 -14.15 8.12
N ALA A 180 -0.87 -14.20 9.38
CA ALA A 180 -1.53 -13.54 10.50
C ALA A 180 -0.55 -12.60 11.20
N VAL A 181 -1.04 -11.45 11.69
CA VAL A 181 -0.21 -10.44 12.35
C VAL A 181 -0.77 -10.10 13.72
N GLN A 182 0.09 -10.10 14.74
CA GLN A 182 -0.25 -9.66 16.09
C GLN A 182 0.74 -8.58 16.55
N GLY A 183 0.23 -7.45 17.03
CA GLY A 183 1.00 -6.44 17.74
C GLY A 183 1.40 -6.91 19.13
N LEU A 184 2.61 -6.56 19.55
CA LEU A 184 3.21 -6.86 20.85
C LEU A 184 3.53 -5.53 21.54
N ALA A 185 3.13 -5.36 22.81
CA ALA A 185 3.34 -4.11 23.55
C ALA A 185 3.84 -4.32 24.99
N GLY A 186 3.43 -5.41 25.64
CA GLY A 186 3.82 -5.78 26.99
C GLY A 186 4.45 -7.17 27.02
N PRO A 187 5.02 -7.61 28.16
CA PRO A 187 5.62 -8.93 28.28
C PRO A 187 4.61 -10.03 27.94
N ASP A 188 5.06 -11.03 27.19
CA ASP A 188 4.23 -12.16 26.77
C ASP A 188 5.08 -13.43 26.61
N ARG A 189 4.42 -14.59 26.60
CA ARG A 189 5.05 -15.88 26.35
C ARG A 189 4.10 -16.79 25.60
N TRP A 190 4.57 -17.34 24.48
CA TRP A 190 3.78 -18.23 23.65
C TRP A 190 4.61 -19.38 23.09
N VAL A 191 3.89 -20.36 22.53
CA VAL A 191 4.43 -21.41 21.68
C VAL A 191 4.00 -21.09 20.26
N THR A 192 4.95 -21.02 19.33
CA THR A 192 4.66 -20.73 17.91
C THR A 192 3.84 -21.86 17.31
N THR A 193 2.79 -21.52 16.57
CA THR A 193 1.91 -22.51 15.90
C THR A 193 2.32 -22.77 14.46
N GLY A 194 3.12 -21.88 13.87
CA GLY A 194 3.69 -21.99 12.54
C GLY A 194 5.02 -21.26 12.46
N PRO A 195 5.61 -21.14 11.27
CA PRO A 195 6.80 -20.33 11.04
C PRO A 195 6.50 -18.87 11.40
N GLU A 196 7.26 -18.29 12.33
CA GLU A 196 7.05 -16.91 12.77
C GLU A 196 8.26 -16.03 12.50
N ILE A 197 8.02 -14.81 12.01
CA ILE A 197 8.98 -13.71 12.06
C ILE A 197 8.51 -12.75 13.14
N ILE A 198 9.38 -12.49 14.11
CA ILE A 198 9.12 -11.61 15.24
C ILE A 198 9.96 -10.36 15.06
N VAL A 199 9.33 -9.20 15.12
CA VAL A 199 9.93 -7.89 14.89
C VAL A 199 9.84 -7.05 16.16
N ARG A 200 10.97 -6.54 16.62
CA ARG A 200 11.06 -5.58 17.72
C ARG A 200 11.32 -4.18 17.20
N LEU A 201 10.37 -3.30 17.50
CA LEU A 201 10.34 -1.90 17.10
C LEU A 201 10.87 -0.98 18.21
N SER A 202 10.65 -1.34 19.48
CA SER A 202 11.20 -0.63 20.63
C SER A 202 11.25 -1.52 21.89
N GLY A 203 11.94 -1.07 22.95
CA GLY A 203 12.01 -1.77 24.25
C GLY A 203 13.44 -2.09 24.71
N GLY A 204 13.56 -2.83 25.82
CA GLY A 204 14.81 -3.07 26.57
C GLY A 204 15.85 -4.02 25.92
N GLY A 205 15.95 -4.04 24.59
CA GLY A 205 16.93 -4.80 23.81
C GLY A 205 17.10 -4.22 22.40
N ASP A 206 17.94 -4.83 21.57
CA ASP A 206 18.17 -4.34 20.20
C ASP A 206 16.92 -4.49 19.33
N THR A 207 16.58 -3.43 18.59
CA THR A 207 15.59 -3.49 17.51
C THR A 207 16.05 -4.47 16.44
N GLY A 208 15.14 -5.28 15.90
CA GLY A 208 15.50 -6.28 14.89
C GLY A 208 14.37 -7.25 14.60
N ALA A 209 14.64 -8.18 13.68
CA ALA A 209 13.73 -9.26 13.33
C ALA A 209 14.45 -10.60 13.48
N TRP A 210 13.74 -11.60 13.98
CA TRP A 210 14.25 -12.97 14.05
C TRP A 210 13.17 -13.98 13.74
N TYR A 211 13.61 -15.15 13.33
CA TYR A 211 12.76 -16.26 12.97
C TYR A 211 12.58 -17.21 14.17
N ALA A 212 11.37 -17.76 14.31
CA ALA A 212 11.05 -18.83 15.24
C ALA A 212 10.38 -19.99 14.49
N GLU A 213 10.98 -21.17 14.62
CA GLU A 213 10.45 -22.42 14.08
C GLU A 213 9.11 -22.78 14.76
N PRO A 214 8.20 -23.52 14.10
CA PRO A 214 7.00 -24.05 14.74
C PRO A 214 7.32 -24.86 16.02
N GLY A 215 6.56 -24.64 17.08
CA GLY A 215 6.75 -25.27 18.39
C GLY A 215 7.82 -24.62 19.27
N SER A 216 8.45 -23.53 18.82
CA SER A 216 9.38 -22.74 19.63
C SER A 216 8.65 -22.04 20.77
N VAL A 217 9.25 -22.03 21.96
CA VAL A 217 8.80 -21.18 23.06
C VAL A 217 9.44 -19.81 22.90
N VAL A 218 8.64 -18.77 22.77
CA VAL A 218 9.10 -17.38 22.66
C VAL A 218 8.75 -16.64 23.94
N GLU A 219 9.75 -15.96 24.50
CA GLU A 219 9.58 -15.05 25.62
C GLU A 219 9.80 -13.63 25.14
N TRP A 220 8.73 -12.84 25.17
CA TRP A 220 8.77 -11.42 24.85
C TRP A 220 8.87 -10.62 26.13
N THR A 221 9.98 -9.93 26.29
CA THR A 221 10.29 -9.17 27.51
C THR A 221 9.55 -7.83 27.62
N GLY A 222 8.73 -7.47 26.63
CA GLY A 222 8.01 -6.20 26.53
C GLY A 222 8.63 -5.24 25.53
N GLY A 223 7.99 -4.08 25.33
CA GLY A 223 8.31 -3.15 24.24
C GLY A 223 7.39 -3.33 23.04
N LEU A 224 7.48 -2.41 22.07
CA LEU A 224 6.65 -2.45 20.87
C LEU A 224 7.26 -3.40 19.85
N GLY A 225 6.42 -4.21 19.23
CA GLY A 225 6.80 -5.15 18.20
C GLY A 225 5.58 -5.74 17.51
N CYS A 226 5.83 -6.68 16.62
CA CYS A 226 4.80 -7.54 16.08
C CYS A 226 5.36 -8.94 15.83
N ARG A 227 4.49 -9.93 15.80
CA ARG A 227 4.80 -11.23 15.21
C ARG A 227 3.95 -11.44 13.95
N VAL A 228 4.57 -12.05 12.96
CA VAL A 228 3.96 -12.47 11.71
C VAL A 228 4.05 -13.98 11.65
N THR A 229 2.90 -14.64 11.63
CA THR A 229 2.81 -16.10 11.50
C THR A 229 2.43 -16.41 10.06
N ALA A 230 3.26 -17.19 9.36
CA ALA A 230 2.88 -17.73 8.06
C ALA A 230 1.75 -18.75 8.24
N VAL A 231 0.69 -18.60 7.46
CA VAL A 231 -0.45 -19.51 7.47
C VAL A 231 -0.30 -20.38 6.23
N LEU A 232 -0.02 -21.68 6.45
CA LEU A 232 0.24 -22.67 5.40
C LEU A 232 -1.04 -23.33 4.91
#